data_AF-A0A0E3Q4N4-F1
#
_entry.id   AF-A0A0E3Q4N4-F1
#
_cell.length_a   1.000
_cell.length_b   1.000
_cell.length_c   1.000
_cell.angle_alpha   90.00
_cell.angle_beta   90.00
_cell.angle_gamma   90.00
#
_symmetry.space_group_name_H-M   'P 1'
#
loop_
_entity.id
_entity.type
_entity.pdbx_description
1 polymer ?
#
loop_
_entity_poly.entity_id
_entity_poly.type
_entity_poly.pdbx_seq_one_letter_code
_entity_poly.pdbx_strand_id
1 'polypeptide(L)'
;MEIKLKIVEEHQVASISHEGLVEEMGEIIGELAGWIKQKRLKITQPPFAVYYTSPTEVPPEKMQYEIGIPFQGDTNGDERVKIKIMPKHKILSAIHKGPYAEIGSVYAEMMQHIIENGYEMIGAPREAYINTPREVPDNELLTEVVFPIINLETYRGSSGDLNLRGQPEELIKQENPIKISPIGYVRKDGVKTSLKIIDKYIPGLKELNNFSHVIVLWWANMIDNIEYRNVLQVYPPYSLDRLTGIFATRAEYRPNPISITTCRIEDVNEKEGIVHVSNLDACDGTPIIDLKAYFPSFDRVEKPEVPRWLSFLWPEWAYGQ
;
A
#
# COMPACT_ATOMS: atom_id res chain seq x y z
N MET A 1 -14.39 -12.51 -19.16
CA MET A 1 -14.80 -12.99 -17.81
C MET A 1 -15.79 -11.99 -17.21
N GLU A 2 -16.57 -12.29 -16.17
CA GLU A 2 -17.45 -11.29 -15.53
C GLU A 2 -16.73 -10.62 -14.36
N ILE A 3 -16.38 -9.33 -14.50
CA ILE A 3 -15.77 -8.51 -13.44
C ILE A 3 -16.88 -7.81 -12.65
N LYS A 4 -16.83 -7.93 -11.32
CA LYS A 4 -17.84 -7.39 -10.39
C LYS A 4 -17.24 -6.38 -9.43
N LEU A 5 -17.81 -5.19 -9.39
CA LEU A 5 -17.60 -4.21 -8.33
C LEU A 5 -18.39 -4.63 -7.08
N LYS A 6 -17.70 -4.81 -5.94
CA LYS A 6 -18.31 -5.20 -4.67
C LYS A 6 -17.82 -4.30 -3.54
N ILE A 7 -18.57 -4.29 -2.45
CA ILE A 7 -18.14 -3.73 -1.17
C ILE A 7 -17.85 -4.90 -0.24
N VAL A 8 -16.67 -4.89 0.35
CA VAL A 8 -16.29 -5.80 1.44
C VAL A 8 -16.61 -5.10 2.74
N GLU A 9 -17.42 -5.73 3.59
CA GLU A 9 -17.70 -5.22 4.94
C GLU A 9 -16.53 -5.50 5.89
N GLU A 10 -16.41 -4.71 6.96
CA GLU A 10 -15.35 -4.89 7.96
C GLU A 10 -15.43 -6.29 8.60
N HIS A 11 -14.31 -7.01 8.68
CA HIS A 11 -14.24 -8.30 9.35
C HIS A 11 -12.83 -8.64 9.85
N GLN A 12 -12.76 -9.58 10.80
CA GLN A 12 -11.50 -10.07 11.35
C GLN A 12 -10.90 -11.16 10.47
N VAL A 13 -9.57 -11.14 10.35
CA VAL A 13 -8.77 -12.12 9.62
C VAL A 13 -7.72 -12.67 10.55
N ALA A 14 -7.64 -13.99 10.66
CA ALA A 14 -6.46 -14.66 11.19
C ALA A 14 -5.48 -14.82 10.03
N SER A 15 -4.21 -14.48 10.24
CA SER A 15 -3.23 -14.39 9.17
C SER A 15 -1.89 -14.97 9.57
N ILE A 16 -1.20 -15.53 8.59
CA ILE A 16 0.15 -16.05 8.68
C ILE A 16 0.95 -15.51 7.48
N SER A 17 2.02 -14.76 7.76
CA SER A 17 3.03 -14.40 6.76
C SER A 17 3.99 -15.57 6.54
N HIS A 18 4.42 -15.75 5.29
CA HIS A 18 5.34 -16.80 4.90
C HIS A 18 6.32 -16.33 3.82
N GLU A 19 7.56 -16.81 3.93
CA GLU A 19 8.57 -16.71 2.87
C GLU A 19 8.98 -18.13 2.51
N GLY A 20 8.78 -18.54 1.27
CA GLY A 20 9.04 -19.90 0.83
C GLY A 20 8.18 -20.35 -0.34
N LEU A 21 8.09 -21.66 -0.51
CA LEU A 21 7.47 -22.29 -1.67
C LEU A 21 5.94 -22.18 -1.63
N VAL A 22 5.32 -21.81 -2.74
CA VAL A 22 3.85 -21.66 -2.83
C VAL A 22 3.13 -22.99 -2.56
N GLU A 23 3.79 -24.12 -2.82
CA GLU A 23 3.32 -25.47 -2.53
C GLU A 23 3.06 -25.71 -1.03
N GLU A 24 3.71 -24.94 -0.14
CA GLU A 24 3.52 -25.01 1.33
C GLU A 24 2.21 -24.35 1.78
N MET A 25 1.54 -23.59 0.89
CA MET A 25 0.30 -22.89 1.18
C MET A 25 -0.79 -23.80 1.78
N GLY A 26 -0.95 -25.01 1.24
CA GLY A 26 -1.97 -25.95 1.71
C GLY A 26 -1.77 -26.36 3.17
N GLU A 27 -0.52 -26.43 3.63
CA GLU A 27 -0.19 -26.73 5.03
C GLU A 27 -0.50 -25.54 5.93
N ILE A 28 -0.15 -24.33 5.51
CA ILE A 28 -0.41 -23.08 6.24
C ILE A 28 -1.92 -22.82 6.38
N ILE A 29 -2.70 -23.04 5.32
CA ILE A 29 -4.17 -22.97 5.39
C ILE A 29 -4.71 -23.97 6.44
N GLY A 30 -4.17 -25.19 6.46
CA GLY A 30 -4.53 -26.22 7.42
C GLY A 30 -4.18 -25.83 8.87
N GLU A 31 -2.99 -25.28 9.08
CA GLU A 31 -2.50 -24.74 10.36
C GLU A 31 -3.47 -23.67 10.89
N LEU A 32 -3.78 -22.68 10.06
CA LEU A 32 -4.63 -21.54 10.40
C LEU A 32 -6.09 -21.98 10.68
N ALA A 33 -6.64 -22.89 9.85
CA ALA A 33 -7.96 -23.46 10.08
C ALA A 33 -8.02 -24.28 11.39
N GLY A 34 -6.95 -25.03 11.70
CA GLY A 34 -6.80 -25.76 12.96
C GLY A 34 -6.77 -24.83 14.16
N TRP A 35 -6.02 -23.72 14.06
CA TRP A 35 -5.95 -22.68 15.09
C TRP A 35 -7.32 -22.04 15.36
N ILE A 36 -8.04 -21.64 14.31
CA ILE A 36 -9.39 -21.07 14.40
C ILE A 36 -10.34 -22.04 15.11
N LYS A 37 -10.30 -23.33 14.73
CA LYS A 37 -11.10 -24.39 15.35
C LYS A 37 -10.75 -24.57 16.84
N GLN A 38 -9.47 -24.58 17.20
CA GLN A 38 -9.02 -24.70 18.58
C GLN A 38 -9.52 -23.54 19.45
N LYS A 39 -9.51 -22.32 18.90
CA LYS A 39 -10.03 -21.10 19.55
C LYS A 39 -11.57 -21.01 19.53
N ARG A 40 -12.27 -21.99 18.94
CA ARG A 40 -13.74 -22.04 18.79
C ARG A 40 -14.31 -20.83 18.05
N LEU A 41 -13.54 -20.31 17.10
CA LEU A 41 -13.94 -19.21 16.23
C LEU A 41 -14.69 -19.75 15.01
N LYS A 42 -15.53 -18.93 14.40
CA LYS A 42 -16.34 -19.32 13.23
C LYS A 42 -15.73 -18.75 11.96
N ILE A 43 -15.30 -19.61 11.04
CA ILE A 43 -14.89 -19.18 9.69
C ILE A 43 -16.09 -18.55 8.98
N THR A 44 -15.90 -17.38 8.37
CA THR A 44 -16.97 -16.62 7.72
C THR A 44 -16.84 -16.58 6.19
N GLN A 45 -15.63 -16.77 5.65
CA GLN A 45 -15.34 -16.75 4.22
C GLN A 45 -14.21 -17.74 3.89
N PRO A 46 -13.99 -18.08 2.61
CA PRO A 46 -12.89 -18.94 2.21
C PRO A 46 -11.50 -18.38 2.59
N PRO A 47 -10.48 -19.26 2.74
CA PRO A 47 -9.10 -18.82 2.86
C PRO A 47 -8.67 -18.03 1.60
N PHE A 48 -7.74 -17.10 1.78
CA PHE A 48 -7.14 -16.37 0.67
C PHE A 48 -5.63 -16.20 0.84
N ALA A 49 -4.95 -15.96 -0.27
CA ALA A 49 -3.55 -15.54 -0.30
C ALA A 49 -3.40 -14.10 -0.81
N VAL A 50 -2.46 -13.37 -0.22
CA VAL A 50 -1.95 -12.09 -0.71
C VAL A 50 -0.50 -12.30 -1.08
N TYR A 51 -0.13 -12.10 -2.34
CA TYR A 51 1.26 -12.20 -2.79
C TYR A 51 1.92 -10.82 -2.77
N TYR A 52 3.10 -10.75 -2.19
CA TYR A 52 3.86 -9.51 -2.09
C TYR A 52 5.04 -9.43 -3.06
N THR A 53 5.44 -10.58 -3.61
CA THR A 53 6.47 -10.70 -4.64
C THR A 53 5.92 -11.46 -5.84
N SER A 54 6.46 -11.19 -7.04
CA SER A 54 6.12 -11.97 -8.23
C SER A 54 7.09 -13.15 -8.44
N PRO A 55 6.62 -14.32 -8.92
CA PRO A 55 7.49 -15.41 -9.37
C PRO A 55 8.46 -15.03 -10.51
N THR A 56 8.19 -13.91 -11.19
CA THR A 56 9.09 -13.36 -12.21
C THR A 56 10.19 -12.45 -11.64
N GLU A 57 10.05 -12.02 -10.39
CA GLU A 57 10.95 -11.07 -9.72
C GLU A 57 11.89 -11.77 -8.74
N VAL A 58 11.39 -12.80 -8.06
CA VAL A 58 12.14 -13.55 -7.04
C VAL A 58 12.09 -15.04 -7.32
N PRO A 59 13.14 -15.81 -6.96
CA PRO A 59 13.09 -17.25 -7.07
C PRO A 59 12.05 -17.84 -6.08
N PRO A 60 11.53 -19.06 -6.32
CA PRO A 60 10.45 -19.66 -5.52
C PRO A 60 10.70 -19.66 -4.01
N GLU A 61 11.93 -19.91 -3.57
CA GLU A 61 12.31 -19.92 -2.15
C GLU A 61 12.27 -18.55 -1.47
N LYS A 62 12.17 -17.47 -2.24
CA LYS A 62 12.04 -16.08 -1.76
C LYS A 62 10.67 -15.49 -2.04
N MET A 63 9.72 -16.30 -2.49
CA MET A 63 8.34 -15.85 -2.63
C MET A 63 7.79 -15.48 -1.27
N GLN A 64 7.24 -14.28 -1.16
CA GLN A 64 6.65 -13.77 0.07
C GLN A 64 5.16 -13.58 -0.13
N TYR A 65 4.38 -14.20 0.74
CA TYR A 65 2.92 -14.15 0.70
C TYR A 65 2.34 -14.27 2.10
N GLU A 66 1.09 -13.84 2.25
CA GLU A 66 0.32 -13.95 3.48
C GLU A 66 -0.96 -14.73 3.23
N ILE A 67 -1.23 -15.71 4.10
CA ILE A 67 -2.46 -16.49 4.09
C ILE A 67 -3.39 -15.95 5.15
N GLY A 68 -4.63 -15.68 4.75
CA GLY A 68 -5.68 -15.16 5.63
C GLY A 68 -6.93 -16.05 5.64
N ILE A 69 -7.55 -16.20 6.81
CA ILE A 69 -8.89 -16.79 6.95
C ILE A 69 -9.79 -15.83 7.72
N PRO A 70 -10.84 -15.28 7.07
CA PRO A 70 -11.88 -14.50 7.74
C PRO A 70 -12.64 -15.30 8.79
N PHE A 71 -12.83 -14.71 9.97
CA PHE A 71 -13.54 -15.36 11.07
C PHE A 71 -14.41 -14.39 11.88
N GLN A 72 -15.28 -14.96 12.72
CA GLN A 72 -16.09 -14.28 13.72
C GLN A 72 -15.79 -14.84 15.12
N GLY A 73 -15.61 -13.93 16.08
CA GLY A 73 -15.35 -14.21 17.50
C GLY A 73 -14.29 -13.26 18.07
N ASP A 74 -14.12 -13.25 19.38
CA ASP A 74 -13.10 -12.42 20.05
C ASP A 74 -11.87 -13.25 20.40
N THR A 75 -10.71 -12.81 19.95
CA THR A 75 -9.44 -13.48 20.21
C THR A 75 -8.28 -12.50 20.12
N ASN A 76 -7.11 -12.92 20.60
CA ASN A 76 -5.85 -12.31 20.27
C ASN A 76 -5.02 -13.30 19.45
N GLY A 77 -4.12 -12.77 18.62
CA GLY A 77 -3.11 -13.57 17.94
C GLY A 77 -2.07 -14.12 18.93
N ASP A 78 -1.09 -14.81 18.37
CA ASP A 78 0.09 -15.28 19.09
C ASP A 78 1.37 -14.96 18.27
N GLU A 79 2.46 -15.65 18.58
CA GLU A 79 3.74 -15.45 17.87
C GLU A 79 3.60 -15.76 16.37
N ARG A 80 2.81 -16.78 16.02
CA ARG A 80 2.66 -17.32 14.68
C ARG A 80 1.45 -16.74 13.94
N VAL A 81 0.29 -16.70 14.60
CA VAL A 81 -0.96 -16.22 14.01
C VAL A 81 -1.22 -14.77 14.40
N LYS A 82 -1.31 -13.87 13.42
CA LYS A 82 -1.69 -12.46 13.62
C LYS A 82 -3.17 -12.25 13.37
N ILE A 83 -3.78 -11.35 14.13
CA ILE A 83 -5.19 -10.95 13.95
C ILE A 83 -5.22 -9.56 13.34
N LYS A 84 -5.86 -9.46 12.17
CA LYS A 84 -5.96 -8.24 11.39
C LYS A 84 -7.41 -7.86 11.19
N ILE A 85 -7.68 -6.55 11.08
CA ILE A 85 -9.01 -6.04 10.71
C ILE A 85 -8.97 -5.63 9.26
N MET A 86 -9.74 -6.31 8.43
CA MET A 86 -9.97 -5.89 7.06
C MET A 86 -11.03 -4.79 7.08
N PRO A 87 -10.67 -3.53 6.79
CA PRO A 87 -11.62 -2.43 6.83
C PRO A 87 -12.65 -2.56 5.71
N LYS A 88 -13.75 -1.82 5.83
CA LYS A 88 -14.72 -1.71 4.75
C LYS A 88 -14.12 -0.99 3.55
N HIS A 89 -14.10 -1.63 2.39
CA HIS A 89 -13.52 -1.07 1.16
C HIS A 89 -14.20 -1.60 -0.11
N LYS A 90 -13.94 -0.94 -1.24
CA LYS A 90 -14.40 -1.38 -2.56
C LYS A 90 -13.39 -2.34 -3.17
N ILE A 91 -13.90 -3.33 -3.90
CA ILE A 91 -13.08 -4.27 -4.65
C ILE A 91 -13.65 -4.45 -6.06
N LEU A 92 -12.77 -4.77 -7.01
CA LEU A 92 -13.15 -5.52 -8.19
C LEU A 92 -12.85 -6.99 -7.93
N SER A 93 -13.71 -7.87 -8.42
CA SER A 93 -13.55 -9.31 -8.27
C SER A 93 -13.96 -10.06 -9.53
N ALA A 94 -13.28 -11.16 -9.81
CA ALA A 94 -13.64 -12.07 -10.87
C ALA A 94 -13.36 -13.52 -10.46
N ILE A 95 -14.17 -14.46 -10.93
CA ILE A 95 -14.00 -15.89 -10.63
C ILE A 95 -13.30 -16.55 -11.80
N HIS A 96 -12.13 -17.13 -11.52
CA HIS A 96 -11.45 -18.08 -12.39
C HIS A 96 -12.00 -19.48 -12.15
N LYS A 97 -12.29 -20.21 -13.24
CA LYS A 97 -12.59 -21.64 -13.19
C LYS A 97 -11.51 -22.40 -13.97
N GLY A 98 -10.74 -23.22 -13.28
CA GLY A 98 -9.64 -23.98 -13.88
C GLY A 98 -8.36 -23.97 -13.02
N PRO A 99 -7.26 -24.52 -13.53
CA PRO A 99 -6.01 -24.66 -12.79
C PRO A 99 -5.40 -23.30 -12.43
N TYR A 100 -4.68 -23.25 -11.30
CA TYR A 100 -4.03 -22.03 -10.80
C TYR A 100 -3.04 -21.42 -11.81
N ALA A 101 -2.36 -22.24 -12.60
CA ALA A 101 -1.39 -21.79 -13.62
C ALA A 101 -2.01 -20.88 -14.69
N GLU A 102 -3.34 -20.91 -14.87
CA GLU A 102 -4.05 -20.11 -15.88
C GLU A 102 -4.59 -18.78 -15.33
N ILE A 103 -4.47 -18.53 -14.02
CA ILE A 103 -4.98 -17.32 -13.35
C ILE A 103 -4.34 -16.03 -13.88
N GLY A 104 -3.12 -16.09 -14.43
CA GLY A 104 -2.44 -14.90 -14.98
C GLY A 104 -3.26 -14.13 -16.03
N SER A 105 -4.11 -14.84 -16.79
CA SER A 105 -5.03 -14.22 -17.76
C SER A 105 -6.10 -13.34 -17.09
N VAL A 106 -6.61 -13.78 -15.94
CA VAL A 106 -7.58 -13.04 -15.12
C VAL A 106 -6.96 -11.77 -14.55
N TYR A 107 -5.72 -11.85 -14.07
CA TYR A 107 -4.98 -10.68 -13.59
C TYR A 107 -4.82 -9.63 -14.69
N ALA A 108 -4.45 -10.05 -15.92
CA ALA A 108 -4.28 -9.13 -17.04
C ALA A 108 -5.60 -8.42 -17.41
N GLU A 109 -6.71 -9.16 -17.51
CA GLU A 109 -8.04 -8.59 -17.82
C GLU A 109 -8.52 -7.64 -16.70
N MET A 110 -8.30 -7.99 -15.44
CA MET A 110 -8.62 -7.15 -14.28
C MET A 110 -7.81 -5.83 -14.29
N MET A 111 -6.50 -5.89 -14.55
CA MET A 111 -5.64 -4.72 -14.64
C MET A 111 -6.04 -3.78 -15.78
N GLN A 112 -6.36 -4.34 -16.95
CA GLN A 112 -6.86 -3.56 -18.07
C GLN A 112 -8.16 -2.83 -17.70
N HIS A 113 -9.10 -3.54 -17.06
CA HIS A 113 -10.36 -2.95 -16.61
C HIS A 113 -10.15 -1.84 -15.57
N ILE A 114 -9.20 -2.00 -14.64
CA ILE A 114 -8.83 -0.96 -13.66
C ILE A 114 -8.40 0.32 -14.38
N ILE A 115 -7.50 0.20 -15.36
CA ILE A 115 -6.97 1.33 -16.13
C ILE A 115 -8.08 2.01 -16.95
N GLU A 116 -8.86 1.24 -17.71
CA GLU A 116 -9.90 1.76 -18.61
C GLU A 116 -11.01 2.51 -17.86
N ASN A 117 -11.28 2.15 -16.60
CA ASN A 117 -12.34 2.75 -15.79
C ASN A 117 -11.82 3.74 -14.75
N GLY A 118 -10.54 4.11 -14.79
CA GLY A 118 -9.95 5.13 -13.91
C GLY A 118 -9.95 4.74 -12.43
N TYR A 119 -9.84 3.45 -12.13
CA TYR A 119 -9.65 2.96 -10.77
C TYR A 119 -8.17 3.00 -10.39
N GLU A 120 -7.89 3.19 -9.10
CA GLU A 120 -6.56 3.01 -8.53
C GLU A 120 -6.57 1.87 -7.50
N MET A 121 -5.48 1.12 -7.45
CA MET A 121 -5.30 0.07 -6.45
C MET A 121 -4.87 0.67 -5.12
N ILE A 122 -5.49 0.22 -4.03
CA ILE A 122 -5.23 0.71 -2.66
C ILE A 122 -4.54 -0.33 -1.77
N GLY A 123 -4.10 -1.45 -2.37
CA GLY A 123 -3.45 -2.57 -1.71
C GLY A 123 -3.13 -3.69 -2.69
N ALA A 124 -2.44 -4.72 -2.20
CA ALA A 124 -2.11 -5.89 -3.00
C ALA A 124 -3.37 -6.69 -3.39
N PRO A 125 -3.41 -7.26 -4.61
CA PRO A 125 -4.48 -8.17 -5.01
C PRO A 125 -4.40 -9.47 -4.20
N ARG A 126 -5.52 -10.19 -4.13
CA ARG A 126 -5.62 -11.45 -3.38
C ARG A 126 -6.42 -12.50 -4.14
N GLU A 127 -6.16 -13.75 -3.83
CA GLU A 127 -6.83 -14.91 -4.38
C GLU A 127 -7.59 -15.63 -3.27
N ALA A 128 -8.92 -15.72 -3.36
CA ALA A 128 -9.73 -16.50 -2.43
C ALA A 128 -10.08 -17.87 -3.02
N TYR A 129 -9.77 -18.93 -2.28
CA TYR A 129 -9.90 -20.32 -2.74
C TYR A 129 -11.26 -20.88 -2.34
N ILE A 130 -12.23 -20.84 -3.27
CA ILE A 130 -13.62 -21.23 -3.02
C ILE A 130 -13.73 -22.74 -2.79
N ASN A 131 -12.92 -23.52 -3.50
CA ASN A 131 -12.71 -24.95 -3.32
C ASN A 131 -11.23 -25.28 -3.52
N THR A 132 -10.84 -26.53 -3.25
CA THR A 132 -9.43 -26.95 -3.23
C THR A 132 -9.17 -28.17 -4.11
N PRO A 133 -7.90 -28.43 -4.51
CA PRO A 133 -7.52 -29.62 -5.26
C PRO A 133 -7.76 -30.94 -4.50
N ARG A 134 -8.04 -30.87 -3.19
CA ARG A 134 -8.44 -32.02 -2.38
C ARG A 134 -9.93 -32.35 -2.52
N GLU A 135 -10.73 -31.40 -2.98
CA GLU A 135 -12.19 -31.51 -3.08
C GLU A 135 -12.65 -31.75 -4.52
N VAL A 136 -12.00 -31.12 -5.49
CA VAL A 136 -12.38 -31.13 -6.90
C VAL A 136 -11.15 -31.28 -7.81
N PRO A 137 -11.33 -31.81 -9.04
CA PRO A 137 -10.26 -31.81 -10.05
C PRO A 137 -9.92 -30.38 -10.52
N ASP A 138 -8.73 -30.21 -11.10
CA ASP A 138 -8.18 -28.91 -11.50
C ASP A 138 -9.09 -28.05 -12.40
N ASN A 139 -9.84 -28.69 -13.31
CA ASN A 139 -10.77 -28.02 -14.22
C ASN A 139 -12.06 -27.52 -13.53
N GLU A 140 -12.28 -27.90 -12.28
CA GLU A 140 -13.40 -27.47 -11.44
C GLU A 140 -12.98 -26.58 -10.26
N LEU A 141 -11.69 -26.27 -10.16
CA LEU A 141 -11.19 -25.29 -9.19
C LEU A 141 -11.81 -23.93 -9.45
N LEU A 142 -12.22 -23.27 -8.37
CA LEU A 142 -12.81 -21.95 -8.36
C LEU A 142 -11.97 -21.04 -7.49
N THR A 143 -11.39 -20.01 -8.09
CA THR A 143 -10.58 -19.00 -7.40
C THR A 143 -11.16 -17.63 -7.68
N GLU A 144 -11.49 -16.87 -6.63
CA GLU A 144 -11.88 -15.48 -6.78
C GLU A 144 -10.65 -14.58 -6.70
N VAL A 145 -10.31 -13.93 -7.81
CA VAL A 145 -9.25 -12.93 -7.87
C VAL A 145 -9.86 -11.58 -7.51
N VAL A 146 -9.26 -10.90 -6.53
CA VAL A 146 -9.81 -9.69 -5.93
C VAL A 146 -8.77 -8.58 -5.91
N PHE A 147 -9.13 -7.42 -6.44
CA PHE A 147 -8.33 -6.20 -6.44
C PHE A 147 -8.99 -5.15 -5.54
N PRO A 148 -8.33 -4.69 -4.47
CA PRO A 148 -8.84 -3.59 -3.67
C PRO A 148 -8.63 -2.27 -4.44
N ILE A 149 -9.71 -1.51 -4.62
CA ILE A 149 -9.71 -0.36 -5.52
C ILE A 149 -10.38 0.87 -4.92
N ILE A 150 -10.04 2.03 -5.46
CA ILE A 150 -10.81 3.26 -5.33
C ILE A 150 -11.06 3.89 -6.71
N ASN A 151 -12.13 4.66 -6.83
CA ASN A 151 -12.33 5.55 -7.97
C ASN A 151 -12.02 6.99 -7.54
N LEU A 152 -10.97 7.58 -8.12
CA LEU A 152 -10.49 8.90 -7.74
C LEU A 152 -11.50 10.02 -7.99
N GLU A 153 -12.30 9.94 -9.06
CA GLU A 153 -13.30 10.96 -9.38
C GLU A 153 -14.37 11.04 -8.28
N THR A 154 -14.82 9.89 -7.78
CA THR A 154 -15.77 9.85 -6.65
C THR A 154 -15.13 10.15 -5.30
N TYR A 155 -13.83 9.92 -5.15
CA TYR A 155 -13.10 10.16 -3.90
C TYR A 155 -12.92 11.67 -3.64
N ARG A 156 -12.52 12.42 -4.66
CA ARG A 156 -12.19 13.86 -4.58
C ARG A 156 -13.39 14.76 -4.20
N GLY A 157 -14.61 14.21 -4.13
CA GLY A 157 -15.84 14.93 -3.78
C GLY A 157 -16.42 14.65 -2.38
N SER A 158 -15.71 13.91 -1.51
CA SER A 158 -16.25 13.47 -0.21
C SER A 158 -15.71 14.23 1.02
N SER A 159 -15.02 15.34 0.82
CA SER A 159 -14.62 16.29 1.87
C SER A 159 -15.67 17.38 2.05
N GLY A 160 -16.89 16.98 2.46
CA GLY A 160 -17.83 17.94 3.04
C GLY A 160 -17.22 18.58 4.28
N ASP A 161 -17.50 19.87 4.51
CA ASP A 161 -17.08 20.70 5.65
C ASP A 161 -16.81 19.91 6.94
N LEU A 162 -15.55 19.54 7.19
CA LEU A 162 -15.18 18.80 8.39
C LEU A 162 -13.90 19.38 9.01
N ASN A 163 -14.18 20.45 9.77
CA ASN A 163 -13.55 20.83 11.03
C ASN A 163 -12.26 21.66 11.01
N LEU A 164 -12.35 22.90 10.51
CA LEU A 164 -11.57 23.98 11.12
C LEU A 164 -12.28 24.45 12.40
N ARG A 165 -11.67 24.21 13.58
CA ARG A 165 -12.05 24.91 14.82
C ARG A 165 -11.17 26.14 14.96
N GLY A 166 -11.74 27.32 14.76
CA GLY A 166 -11.03 28.62 14.82
C GLY A 166 -10.99 29.36 13.48
N GLN A 167 -10.70 30.66 13.51
CA GLN A 167 -10.51 31.44 12.28
C GLN A 167 -9.15 31.07 11.66
N PRO A 168 -9.10 30.43 10.47
CA PRO A 168 -7.83 30.02 9.84
C PRO A 168 -6.90 31.21 9.55
N GLU A 169 -7.46 32.40 9.35
CA GLU A 169 -6.72 33.61 8.99
C GLU A 169 -6.03 34.29 10.18
N GLU A 170 -6.55 34.12 11.41
CA GLU A 170 -6.01 34.79 12.60
C GLU A 170 -4.98 33.93 13.36
N LEU A 171 -5.04 32.60 13.26
CA LEU A 171 -4.16 31.69 14.02
C LEU A 171 -2.79 31.43 13.35
N ILE A 172 -2.55 31.90 12.12
CA ILE A 172 -1.29 31.70 11.39
C ILE A 172 -0.75 33.01 10.78
N LYS A 173 -0.94 34.15 11.44
CA LYS A 173 -0.01 35.27 11.21
C LYS A 173 1.29 34.99 11.94
N GLN A 174 2.11 34.10 11.39
CA GLN A 174 3.50 33.98 11.83
C GLN A 174 4.21 35.29 11.50
N GLU A 175 4.71 36.00 12.51
CA GLU A 175 5.52 37.20 12.31
C GLU A 175 6.75 36.93 11.42
N ASN A 176 7.19 35.66 11.34
CA ASN A 176 8.25 35.17 10.45
C ASN A 176 7.92 33.77 9.89
N PRO A 177 7.33 33.65 8.68
CA PRO A 177 7.00 32.34 8.11
C PRO A 177 8.25 31.53 7.74
N ILE A 178 8.19 30.21 7.96
CA ILE A 178 9.22 29.28 7.47
C ILE A 178 9.15 29.24 5.94
N LYS A 179 10.28 29.53 5.28
CA LYS A 179 10.40 29.46 3.81
C LYS A 179 11.13 28.19 3.42
N ILE A 180 10.49 27.37 2.59
CA ILE A 180 11.06 26.16 2.00
C ILE A 180 11.23 26.41 0.50
N SER A 181 12.35 25.98 -0.07
CA SER A 181 12.61 26.04 -1.51
C SER A 181 12.98 24.66 -2.03
N PRO A 182 12.53 24.26 -3.22
CA PRO A 182 12.91 22.98 -3.79
C PRO A 182 14.43 22.87 -3.98
N ILE A 183 14.97 21.68 -3.74
CA ILE A 183 16.37 21.32 -4.06
C ILE A 183 16.51 20.62 -5.41
N GLY A 184 15.39 20.18 -5.97
CA GLY A 184 15.33 19.43 -7.21
C GLY A 184 13.89 19.13 -7.60
N TYR A 185 13.74 18.33 -8.65
CA TYR A 185 12.44 17.91 -9.15
C TYR A 185 12.46 16.45 -9.57
N VAL A 186 11.33 15.78 -9.38
CA VAL A 186 11.10 14.42 -9.89
C VAL A 186 11.05 14.46 -11.41
N ARG A 187 11.63 13.43 -12.03
CA ARG A 187 11.59 13.17 -13.47
C ARG A 187 11.12 11.74 -13.73
N LYS A 188 10.10 11.58 -14.57
CA LYS A 188 9.56 10.29 -15.01
C LYS A 188 9.80 10.10 -16.51
N ASP A 189 10.41 8.99 -16.90
CA ASP A 189 10.58 8.57 -18.30
C ASP A 189 10.11 7.11 -18.43
N GLY A 190 8.85 6.94 -18.86
CA GLY A 190 8.16 5.65 -18.78
C GLY A 190 8.11 5.14 -17.34
N VAL A 191 8.70 3.96 -17.10
CA VAL A 191 8.80 3.35 -15.77
C VAL A 191 10.00 3.85 -14.95
N LYS A 192 10.95 4.57 -15.58
CA LYS A 192 12.15 5.04 -14.89
C LYS A 192 11.84 6.32 -14.12
N THR A 193 12.29 6.34 -12.87
CA THR A 193 12.16 7.52 -12.00
C THR A 193 13.54 8.05 -11.62
N SER A 194 13.70 9.36 -11.66
CA SER A 194 14.93 10.03 -11.22
C SER A 194 14.64 11.35 -10.52
N LEU A 195 15.60 11.80 -9.71
CA LEU A 195 15.59 13.07 -9.01
C LEU A 195 16.62 13.98 -9.68
N LYS A 196 16.17 15.04 -10.33
CA LYS A 196 17.06 16.05 -10.92
C LYS A 196 17.31 17.16 -9.91
N ILE A 197 18.52 17.20 -9.36
CA ILE A 197 18.97 18.18 -8.37
C ILE A 197 19.40 19.47 -9.06
N ILE A 198 19.03 20.61 -8.48
CA ILE A 198 19.41 21.94 -8.98
C ILE A 198 20.92 22.12 -8.75
N ASP A 199 21.62 22.69 -9.74
CA ASP A 199 23.09 22.83 -9.78
C ASP A 199 23.74 23.27 -8.46
N LYS A 200 23.12 24.25 -7.78
CA LYS A 200 23.61 24.77 -6.49
C LYS A 200 23.71 23.69 -5.39
N TYR A 201 22.84 22.68 -5.41
CA TYR A 201 22.76 21.64 -4.38
C TYR A 201 23.46 20.33 -4.76
N ILE A 202 23.95 20.20 -6.00
CA ILE A 202 24.66 19.01 -6.49
C ILE A 202 25.81 18.57 -5.56
N PRO A 203 26.64 19.47 -4.99
CA PRO A 203 27.70 19.06 -4.05
C PRO A 203 27.18 18.26 -2.83
N GLY A 204 25.89 18.39 -2.48
CA GLY A 204 25.25 17.62 -1.41
C GLY A 204 25.01 16.15 -1.72
N LEU A 205 25.16 15.70 -2.98
CA LEU A 205 25.02 14.29 -3.37
C LEU A 205 26.25 13.43 -3.03
N LYS A 206 27.34 14.05 -2.58
CA LYS A 206 28.62 13.38 -2.33
C LYS A 206 28.45 12.20 -1.37
N GLU A 207 28.95 11.02 -1.76
CA GLU A 207 28.87 9.74 -1.03
C GLU A 207 27.45 9.13 -0.91
N LEU A 208 26.42 9.74 -1.51
CA LEU A 208 25.05 9.19 -1.46
C LEU A 208 24.96 7.82 -2.15
N ASN A 209 25.80 7.57 -3.17
CA ASN A 209 25.85 6.30 -3.89
C ASN A 209 26.25 5.09 -3.03
N ASN A 210 26.78 5.31 -1.84
CA ASN A 210 27.13 4.25 -0.89
C ASN A 210 25.92 3.76 -0.07
N PHE A 211 24.78 4.45 -0.17
CA PHE A 211 23.55 4.05 0.51
C PHE A 211 22.64 3.26 -0.44
N SER A 212 21.96 2.25 0.10
CA SER A 212 20.94 1.52 -0.65
C SER A 212 19.63 2.28 -0.76
N HIS A 213 19.34 3.16 0.20
CA HIS A 213 18.06 3.87 0.29
C HIS A 213 18.22 5.34 0.67
N VAL A 214 17.28 6.15 0.18
CA VAL A 214 17.13 7.56 0.49
C VAL A 214 15.68 7.85 0.84
N ILE A 215 15.47 8.59 1.92
CA ILE A 215 14.20 9.20 2.28
C ILE A 215 14.08 10.49 1.48
N VAL A 216 13.11 10.53 0.57
CA VAL A 216 12.79 11.69 -0.27
C VAL A 216 11.65 12.45 0.37
N LEU A 217 11.89 13.71 0.76
CA LEU A 217 10.84 14.63 1.14
C LEU A 217 10.44 15.42 -0.12
N TRP A 218 9.15 15.39 -0.46
CA TRP A 218 8.64 16.02 -1.66
C TRP A 218 7.34 16.77 -1.38
N TRP A 219 7.07 17.77 -2.20
CA TRP A 219 5.92 18.64 -2.04
C TRP A 219 4.79 18.17 -2.96
N ALA A 220 3.64 17.79 -2.40
CA ALA A 220 2.46 17.38 -3.16
C ALA A 220 1.83 18.61 -3.85
N ASN A 221 2.52 19.13 -4.86
CA ASN A 221 2.23 20.40 -5.52
C ASN A 221 0.88 20.43 -6.24
N MET A 222 0.34 19.28 -6.61
CA MET A 222 -0.93 19.17 -7.33
C MET A 222 -2.16 19.45 -6.45
N ILE A 223 -2.00 19.40 -5.14
CA ILE A 223 -3.06 19.66 -4.15
C ILE A 223 -2.72 20.86 -3.25
N ASP A 224 -1.69 21.62 -3.61
CA ASP A 224 -1.29 22.81 -2.88
C ASP A 224 -2.26 23.97 -3.18
N ASN A 225 -3.43 23.93 -2.55
CA ASN A 225 -4.41 24.99 -2.59
C ASN A 225 -5.11 25.15 -1.23
N ILE A 226 -5.83 26.26 -1.07
CA ILE A 226 -6.46 26.62 0.21
C ILE A 226 -7.50 25.60 0.67
N GLU A 227 -8.23 24.99 -0.26
CA GLU A 227 -9.27 24.01 0.04
C GLU A 227 -8.64 22.75 0.66
N TYR A 228 -7.68 22.13 -0.02
CA TYR A 228 -7.05 20.89 0.45
C TYR A 228 -6.13 21.07 1.66
N ARG A 229 -5.51 22.23 1.83
CA ARG A 229 -4.68 22.51 3.02
C ARG A 229 -5.51 22.66 4.30
N ASN A 230 -6.80 22.97 4.17
CA ASN A 230 -7.72 23.10 5.31
C ASN A 230 -8.41 21.78 5.68
N VAL A 231 -8.19 20.70 4.92
CA VAL A 231 -8.71 19.38 5.25
C VAL A 231 -7.93 18.78 6.41
N LEU A 232 -8.61 18.56 7.54
CA LEU A 232 -8.01 17.97 8.74
C LEU A 232 -8.50 16.55 9.04
N GLN A 233 -9.58 16.13 8.38
CA GLN A 233 -10.14 14.79 8.51
C GLN A 233 -10.57 14.25 7.15
N VAL A 234 -10.35 12.96 6.94
CA VAL A 234 -10.72 12.26 5.70
C VAL A 234 -11.25 10.88 6.02
N TYR A 235 -12.13 10.37 5.16
CA TYR A 235 -12.30 8.94 5.00
C TYR A 235 -11.15 8.46 4.12
N PRO A 236 -10.19 7.69 4.63
CA PRO A 236 -9.08 7.26 3.81
C PRO A 236 -9.60 6.28 2.75
N PRO A 237 -8.91 6.19 1.59
CA PRO A 237 -9.39 5.38 0.48
C PRO A 237 -9.53 3.89 0.83
N TYR A 238 -8.78 3.46 1.83
CA TYR A 238 -8.69 2.12 2.39
C TYR A 238 -9.60 1.85 3.59
N SER A 239 -10.44 2.80 4.02
CA SER A 239 -11.45 2.56 5.06
C SER A 239 -12.63 3.51 4.85
N LEU A 240 -13.65 3.04 4.12
CA LEU A 240 -14.72 3.89 3.59
C LEU A 240 -15.68 4.46 4.65
N ASP A 241 -15.74 3.86 5.83
CA ASP A 241 -16.65 4.20 6.93
C ASP A 241 -15.93 4.79 8.15
N ARG A 242 -14.61 4.97 8.06
CA ARG A 242 -13.80 5.48 9.18
C ARG A 242 -13.33 6.89 8.91
N LEU A 243 -13.90 7.86 9.62
CA LEU A 243 -13.37 9.21 9.64
C LEU A 243 -12.05 9.23 10.42
N THR A 244 -10.98 9.69 9.79
CA THR A 244 -9.63 9.74 10.36
C THR A 244 -9.08 11.16 10.33
N GLY A 245 -8.25 11.52 11.31
CA GLY A 245 -7.47 12.74 11.22
C GLY A 245 -6.30 12.56 10.25
N ILE A 246 -5.98 13.58 9.46
CA ILE A 246 -4.89 13.53 8.46
C ILE A 246 -3.50 13.20 9.05
N PHE A 247 -3.29 13.43 10.36
CA PHE A 247 -2.05 13.11 11.07
C PHE A 247 -1.93 11.64 11.47
N ALA A 248 -3.04 10.90 11.42
CA ALA A 248 -3.05 9.44 11.58
C ALA A 248 -2.98 8.71 10.22
N THR A 249 -2.79 9.45 9.12
CA THR A 249 -2.73 8.91 7.76
C THR A 249 -1.56 9.52 6.99
N ARG A 250 -1.34 9.00 5.78
CA ARG A 250 -0.39 9.56 4.80
C ARG A 250 -1.11 10.38 3.72
N ALA A 251 -2.32 10.87 4.00
CA ALA A 251 -3.07 11.70 3.06
C ALA A 251 -2.26 12.94 2.68
N GLU A 252 -2.24 13.23 1.37
CA GLU A 252 -1.57 14.41 0.83
C GLU A 252 -2.30 15.70 1.25
N TYR A 253 -3.62 15.64 1.45
CA TYR A 253 -4.42 16.76 1.98
C TYR A 253 -3.99 17.09 3.40
N ARG A 254 -3.24 18.17 3.57
CA ARG A 254 -2.76 18.63 4.87
C ARG A 254 -2.27 20.08 4.83
N PRO A 255 -2.22 20.78 5.99
CA PRO A 255 -1.81 22.18 6.05
C PRO A 255 -0.48 22.50 5.36
N ASN A 256 0.48 21.58 5.49
CA ASN A 256 1.73 21.57 4.76
C ASN A 256 1.76 20.29 3.92
N PRO A 257 1.59 20.34 2.59
CA PRO A 257 1.55 19.18 1.68
C PRO A 257 2.94 18.56 1.49
N ILE A 258 3.59 18.22 2.60
CA ILE A 258 4.86 17.52 2.66
C ILE A 258 4.58 16.03 2.71
N SER A 259 5.08 15.34 1.70
CA SER A 259 5.08 13.90 1.56
C SER A 259 6.50 13.35 1.76
N ILE A 260 6.58 12.08 2.13
CA ILE A 260 7.83 11.40 2.45
C ILE A 260 7.83 10.01 1.83
N THR A 261 8.83 9.64 1.06
CA THR A 261 8.93 8.30 0.46
C THR A 261 10.33 7.75 0.65
N THR A 262 10.45 6.57 1.26
CA THR A 262 11.70 5.82 1.29
C THR A 262 11.87 5.14 -0.06
N CYS A 263 12.91 5.53 -0.79
CA CYS A 263 13.18 5.06 -2.13
C CYS A 263 14.48 4.27 -2.14
N ARG A 264 14.54 3.21 -2.96
CA ARG A 264 15.79 2.52 -3.24
C ARG A 264 16.62 3.34 -4.24
N ILE A 265 17.90 3.51 -3.96
CA ILE A 265 18.85 4.15 -4.86
C ILE A 265 19.33 3.09 -5.86
N GLU A 266 19.12 3.36 -7.15
CA GLU A 266 19.62 2.50 -8.23
C GLU A 266 20.98 2.99 -8.73
N ASP A 267 21.16 4.31 -8.83
CA ASP A 267 22.41 4.95 -9.26
C ASP A 267 22.44 6.43 -8.85
N VAL A 268 23.64 7.00 -8.72
CA VAL A 268 23.85 8.43 -8.47
C VAL A 268 24.89 8.98 -9.44
N ASN A 269 24.46 9.83 -10.36
CA ASN A 269 25.35 10.62 -11.19
C ASN A 269 25.59 11.99 -10.55
N GLU A 270 26.62 12.06 -9.69
CA GLU A 270 27.00 13.30 -8.99
C GLU A 270 27.33 14.44 -9.95
N LYS A 271 27.89 14.17 -11.15
CA LYS A 271 28.29 15.23 -12.10
C LYS A 271 27.09 15.90 -12.74
N GLU A 272 26.05 15.12 -13.05
CA GLU A 272 24.84 15.61 -13.68
C GLU A 272 23.75 16.00 -12.66
N GLY A 273 23.95 15.71 -11.37
CA GLY A 273 22.96 15.96 -10.34
C GLY A 273 21.72 15.07 -10.49
N ILE A 274 21.90 13.81 -10.88
CA ILE A 274 20.81 12.86 -11.10
C ILE A 274 20.92 11.71 -10.11
N VAL A 275 19.83 11.44 -9.39
CA VAL A 275 19.69 10.25 -8.54
C VAL A 275 18.60 9.37 -9.14
N HIS A 276 18.95 8.17 -9.60
CA HIS A 276 17.98 7.19 -10.08
C HIS A 276 17.41 6.43 -8.89
N VAL A 277 16.08 6.37 -8.81
CA VAL A 277 15.38 5.74 -7.69
C VAL A 277 14.22 4.88 -8.15
N SER A 278 13.88 3.86 -7.35
CA SER A 278 12.64 3.09 -7.47
C SER A 278 11.73 3.35 -6.26
N ASN A 279 10.47 2.95 -6.38
CA ASN A 279 9.44 3.07 -5.33
C ASN A 279 9.02 4.51 -4.97
N LEU A 280 9.32 5.50 -5.82
CA LEU A 280 8.85 6.86 -5.64
C LEU A 280 7.46 7.07 -6.24
N ASP A 281 6.50 7.23 -5.34
CA ASP A 281 5.11 7.59 -5.63
C ASP A 281 4.93 9.12 -5.71
N ALA A 282 5.42 9.71 -6.80
CA ALA A 282 5.30 11.14 -7.09
C ALA A 282 5.24 11.38 -8.61
N CYS A 283 4.53 12.42 -9.04
CA CYS A 283 4.38 12.76 -10.44
C CYS A 283 5.66 13.37 -11.05
N ASP A 284 5.75 13.36 -12.39
CA ASP A 284 6.76 14.14 -13.09
C ASP A 284 6.66 15.63 -12.72
N GLY A 285 7.80 16.28 -12.50
CA GLY A 285 7.84 17.69 -12.13
C GLY A 285 7.56 17.99 -10.66
N THR A 286 7.25 16.98 -9.84
CA THR A 286 7.03 17.18 -8.40
C THR A 286 8.27 17.78 -7.72
N PRO A 287 8.15 18.88 -6.94
CA PRO A 287 9.27 19.49 -6.24
C PRO A 287 9.81 18.62 -5.10
N ILE A 288 11.13 18.53 -5.00
CA ILE A 288 11.85 17.84 -3.93
C ILE A 288 12.25 18.87 -2.88
N ILE A 289 11.92 18.61 -1.62
CA ILE A 289 12.23 19.46 -0.47
C ILE A 289 13.59 19.11 0.10
N ASP A 290 13.84 17.83 0.33
CA ASP A 290 15.07 17.35 0.94
C ASP A 290 15.33 15.87 0.61
N LEU A 291 16.59 15.45 0.76
CA LEU A 291 17.02 14.07 0.70
C LEU A 291 17.73 13.70 2.00
N LYS A 292 17.36 12.57 2.60
CA LYS A 292 18.06 12.00 3.74
C LYS A 292 18.47 10.57 3.46
N ALA A 293 19.74 10.27 3.60
CA ALA A 293 20.19 8.88 3.54
C ALA A 293 19.48 8.05 4.63
N TYR A 294 19.10 6.82 4.30
CA TYR A 294 18.41 5.93 5.24
C TYR A 294 19.42 5.25 6.17
N PHE A 295 19.26 5.43 7.48
CA PHE A 295 20.08 4.81 8.51
C PHE A 295 19.23 3.82 9.31
N PRO A 296 19.41 2.49 9.13
CA PRO A 296 18.63 1.50 9.87
C PRO A 296 18.72 1.65 11.40
N SER A 297 19.80 2.21 11.94
CA SER A 297 19.97 2.47 13.38
C SER A 297 19.06 3.58 13.93
N PHE A 298 18.55 4.46 13.06
CA PHE A 298 17.74 5.62 13.46
C PHE A 298 16.34 5.59 12.85
N ASP A 299 16.19 5.06 11.63
CA ASP A 299 14.95 5.13 10.87
C ASP A 299 14.11 3.84 10.96
N ARG A 300 14.69 2.73 11.42
CA ARG A 300 13.98 1.45 11.58
C ARG A 300 13.56 1.24 13.02
N VAL A 301 12.26 1.10 13.24
CA VAL A 301 11.70 0.56 14.48
C VAL A 301 11.60 -0.97 14.32
N GLU A 302 12.24 -1.74 15.20
CA GLU A 302 12.29 -3.21 15.08
C GLU A 302 10.91 -3.87 15.23
N LYS A 303 10.07 -3.33 16.13
CA LYS A 303 8.74 -3.86 16.45
C LYS A 303 7.72 -2.73 16.50
N PRO A 304 7.34 -2.13 15.35
CA PRO A 304 6.34 -1.08 15.33
C PRO A 304 4.95 -1.64 15.61
N GLU A 305 4.10 -0.85 16.26
CA GLU A 305 2.68 -1.17 16.42
C GLU A 305 1.86 -0.19 15.58
N VAL A 306 0.90 -0.72 14.82
CA VAL A 306 -0.08 0.07 14.07
C VAL A 306 -1.49 -0.18 14.61
N PRO A 307 -2.41 0.80 14.50
CA PRO A 307 -3.80 0.59 14.87
C PRO A 307 -4.39 -0.64 14.16
N ARG A 308 -5.18 -1.45 14.89
CA ARG A 308 -5.77 -2.69 14.35
C ARG A 308 -6.53 -2.50 13.03
N TRP A 309 -7.17 -1.34 12.83
CA TRP A 309 -7.94 -1.03 11.61
C TRP A 309 -7.06 -0.78 10.37
N LEU A 310 -5.74 -0.61 10.54
CA LEU A 310 -4.75 -0.47 9.47
C LEU A 310 -3.97 -1.76 9.20
N SER A 311 -4.10 -2.80 10.03
CA SER A 311 -3.16 -3.93 9.99
C SER A 311 -3.35 -4.88 8.81
N PHE A 312 -4.44 -4.77 8.05
CA PHE A 312 -4.77 -5.72 6.98
C PHE A 312 -4.20 -5.37 5.61
N LEU A 313 -4.34 -4.12 5.15
CA LEU A 313 -4.04 -3.77 3.76
C LEU A 313 -2.54 -3.53 3.49
N TRP A 314 -1.73 -3.47 4.54
CA TRP A 314 -0.28 -3.29 4.39
C TRP A 314 0.46 -4.53 4.88
N PRO A 315 1.50 -4.94 4.15
CA PRO A 315 2.44 -5.92 4.67
C PRO A 315 3.17 -5.39 5.90
N GLU A 316 3.78 -6.30 6.67
CA GLU A 316 4.67 -5.90 7.78
C GLU A 316 5.88 -5.09 7.30
N TRP A 317 6.33 -5.34 6.06
CA TRP A 317 7.45 -4.65 5.41
C TRP A 317 7.08 -4.29 3.97
N ALA A 318 7.42 -3.08 3.51
CA ALA A 318 7.31 -2.73 2.10
C ALA A 318 8.43 -3.44 1.33
N TYR A 319 8.08 -4.50 0.62
CA TYR A 319 9.08 -5.38 0.01
C TYR A 319 9.79 -4.71 -1.17
N GLY A 320 11.11 -4.90 -1.26
CA GLY A 320 11.99 -4.15 -2.17
C GLY A 320 12.56 -2.85 -1.57
N GLN A 321 12.24 -2.53 -0.30
CA GLN A 321 12.95 -1.56 0.55
C GLN A 321 13.89 -2.25 1.56
#